data_AF-A0A949TI17-F1
#
_entry.id   AF-A0A949TI17-F1
#
_cell.length_a   1.000
_cell.length_b   1.000
_cell.length_c   1.000
_cell.angle_alpha   90.00
_cell.angle_beta   90.00
_cell.angle_gamma   90.00
#
_symmetry.space_group_name_H-M   'P 1'
#
loop_
_entity.id
_entity.type
_entity.pdbx_description
1 polymer ?
#
loop_
_entity_poly.entity_id
_entity_poly.type
_entity_poly.pdbx_seq_one_letter_code
_entity_poly.pdbx_strand_id
1 'polypeptide(L)'
;MTDFPAAHSMDTDWFAVDADGNVGIFWSSEGGAVPEFCGEFVHATRIDDVEDFCKLFPKDEKGIIHLITEGKDLVKHIIVETIPKSIYDDDSYELLLNVSSEEVITKLKTSDNLVLRFAGEPVIIYVDKVSNETINSMFSSGEILGATEFELWMHPNCLGLFFYDNYAQVPIPYEREAVPETPVKVEDLPENIQQALSKSRFEKIRFAETEIIQPIEHTLCATWDDNGFWVDSQGNDRKGFDVL
;
A
#
# COMPACT_ATOMS: atom_id res chain seq x y z
N MET A 1 8.73 17.61 -35.52
CA MET A 1 9.29 16.79 -34.43
C MET A 1 8.17 16.70 -33.44
N THR A 2 7.49 15.55 -33.41
CA THR A 2 6.30 15.34 -32.59
C THR A 2 6.82 14.96 -31.21
N ASP A 3 6.60 15.83 -30.22
CA ASP A 3 6.77 15.46 -28.82
C ASP A 3 5.83 14.28 -28.55
N PHE A 4 6.41 13.11 -28.28
CA PHE A 4 5.69 12.07 -27.57
C PHE A 4 5.65 12.54 -26.11
N PRO A 5 4.49 12.52 -25.44
CA PRO A 5 4.48 12.74 -24.00
C PRO A 5 5.43 11.71 -23.41
N ALA A 6 6.43 12.17 -22.67
CA ALA A 6 7.28 11.27 -21.93
C ALA A 6 6.39 10.53 -20.92
N ALA A 7 6.11 9.25 -21.19
CA ALA A 7 5.48 8.35 -20.25
C ALA A 7 6.53 8.02 -19.19
N HIS A 8 6.60 8.84 -18.14
CA HIS A 8 7.57 8.73 -17.06
C HIS A 8 6.99 8.07 -15.80
N SER A 9 5.94 7.27 -15.92
CA SER A 9 5.52 6.38 -14.83
C SER A 9 4.77 5.22 -15.48
N MET A 10 5.49 4.12 -15.73
CA MET A 10 4.94 2.83 -16.11
C MET A 10 5.05 1.83 -14.95
N ASP A 11 5.29 2.33 -13.75
CA ASP A 11 5.27 1.56 -12.53
C ASP A 11 3.87 0.94 -12.37
N THR A 12 3.83 -0.37 -12.16
CA THR A 12 2.58 -1.09 -11.94
C THR A 12 2.62 -1.74 -10.59
N ASP A 13 1.84 -1.18 -9.67
CA ASP A 13 1.52 -1.87 -8.43
C ASP A 13 0.45 -2.92 -8.71
N TRP A 14 0.66 -4.12 -8.19
CA TRP A 14 -0.33 -5.18 -8.30
C TRP A 14 -0.48 -5.96 -7.01
N PHE A 15 -1.65 -6.56 -6.83
CA PHE A 15 -2.03 -7.24 -5.60
C PHE A 15 -2.20 -8.72 -5.84
N ALA A 16 -1.83 -9.55 -4.86
CA ALA A 16 -2.09 -10.98 -4.87
C ALA A 16 -2.44 -11.52 -3.50
N VAL A 17 -3.01 -12.72 -3.52
CA VAL A 17 -3.40 -13.49 -2.33
C VAL A 17 -2.55 -14.75 -2.25
N ASP A 18 -1.98 -15.01 -1.09
CA ASP A 18 -1.21 -16.23 -0.85
C ASP A 18 -2.10 -17.43 -0.48
N ALA A 19 -1.47 -18.58 -0.25
CA ALA A 19 -2.17 -19.83 0.08
C ALA A 19 -2.97 -19.71 1.40
N ASP A 20 -2.53 -18.87 2.33
CA ASP A 20 -3.15 -18.65 3.64
C ASP A 20 -4.15 -17.48 3.63
N GLY A 21 -4.44 -16.93 2.46
CA GLY A 21 -5.39 -15.83 2.28
C GLY A 21 -4.84 -14.44 2.64
N ASN A 22 -3.53 -14.30 2.90
CA ASN A 22 -2.92 -12.99 3.13
C ASN A 22 -2.85 -12.20 1.83
N VAL A 23 -3.00 -10.88 1.92
CA VAL A 23 -2.87 -9.98 0.77
C VAL A 23 -1.47 -9.37 0.73
N GLY A 24 -0.87 -9.31 -0.46
CA GLY A 24 0.40 -8.66 -0.73
C GLY A 24 0.26 -7.65 -1.86
N ILE A 25 1.05 -6.58 -1.81
CA ILE A 25 1.26 -5.60 -2.87
C ILE A 25 2.68 -5.78 -3.43
N PHE A 26 2.79 -5.68 -4.75
CA PHE A 26 3.99 -5.91 -5.52
C PHE A 26 4.28 -4.70 -6.38
N TRP A 27 5.40 -4.02 -6.12
CA TRP A 27 5.85 -2.90 -6.93
C TRP A 27 6.73 -3.42 -8.06
N SER A 28 6.25 -3.35 -9.30
CA SER A 28 7.01 -3.88 -10.44
C SER A 28 8.18 -2.99 -10.88
N SER A 29 8.23 -1.74 -10.41
CA SER A 29 8.91 -0.67 -11.12
C SER A 29 8.60 -0.75 -12.63
N GLU A 30 9.58 -0.51 -13.51
CA GLU A 30 9.43 -0.64 -14.97
C GLU A 30 9.65 -2.08 -15.49
N GLY A 31 10.36 -2.92 -14.73
CA GLY A 31 10.94 -4.17 -15.24
C GLY A 31 10.31 -5.46 -14.73
N GLY A 32 9.65 -5.40 -13.58
CA GLY A 32 9.10 -6.57 -12.89
C GLY A 32 8.03 -7.29 -13.70
N ALA A 33 7.97 -8.61 -13.53
CA ALA A 33 6.96 -9.43 -14.19
C ALA A 33 5.59 -9.26 -13.52
N VAL A 34 4.62 -8.80 -14.29
CA VAL A 34 3.25 -8.58 -13.81
C VAL A 34 2.35 -9.69 -14.33
N PRO A 35 1.64 -10.45 -13.48
CA PRO A 35 0.70 -11.47 -13.95
C PRO A 35 -0.37 -10.94 -14.92
N GLU A 36 -0.67 -11.68 -15.99
CA GLU A 36 -1.60 -11.21 -17.04
C GLU A 36 -3.02 -10.93 -16.51
N PHE A 37 -3.46 -11.67 -15.49
CA PHE A 37 -4.76 -11.45 -14.85
C PHE A 37 -4.83 -10.10 -14.10
N CYS A 38 -3.70 -9.43 -13.85
CA CYS A 38 -3.65 -8.14 -13.17
C CYS A 38 -4.41 -7.05 -13.92
N GLY A 39 -4.38 -7.07 -15.27
CA GLY A 39 -5.14 -6.12 -16.07
C GLY A 39 -6.65 -6.18 -15.79
N GLU A 40 -7.19 -7.37 -15.50
CA GLU A 40 -8.60 -7.51 -15.11
C GLU A 40 -8.86 -6.96 -13.69
N PHE A 41 -7.89 -7.08 -12.78
CA PHE A 41 -7.97 -6.50 -11.43
C PHE A 41 -7.98 -4.97 -11.50
N VAL A 42 -6.95 -4.35 -12.09
CA VAL A 42 -6.83 -2.89 -12.20
C VAL A 42 -8.03 -2.28 -12.93
N HIS A 43 -8.51 -2.92 -14.02
CA HIS A 43 -9.72 -2.45 -14.69
C HIS A 43 -11.00 -2.60 -13.86
N ALA A 44 -11.09 -3.61 -13.01
CA ALA A 44 -12.26 -3.85 -12.16
C ALA A 44 -12.28 -2.97 -10.91
N THR A 45 -11.11 -2.62 -10.36
CA THR A 45 -11.00 -1.98 -9.04
C THR A 45 -10.53 -0.53 -9.10
N ARG A 46 -9.78 -0.14 -10.13
CA ARG A 46 -9.08 1.17 -10.24
C ARG A 46 -8.21 1.47 -9.02
N ILE A 47 -7.61 0.42 -8.44
CA ILE A 47 -6.64 0.57 -7.35
C ILE A 47 -5.28 0.73 -8.00
N ASP A 48 -4.76 1.95 -7.99
CA ASP A 48 -3.48 2.26 -8.60
C ASP A 48 -2.36 2.35 -7.54
N ASP A 49 -2.70 2.54 -6.25
CA ASP A 49 -1.76 2.66 -5.15
C ASP A 49 -2.34 2.22 -3.77
N VAL A 50 -1.56 2.45 -2.72
CA VAL A 50 -1.90 2.14 -1.32
C VAL A 50 -3.05 3.02 -0.78
N GLU A 51 -3.21 4.23 -1.29
CA GLU A 51 -4.31 5.12 -0.89
C GLU A 51 -5.64 4.67 -1.46
N ASP A 52 -5.66 4.24 -2.73
CA ASP A 52 -6.81 3.62 -3.35
C ASP A 52 -7.19 2.31 -2.67
N PHE A 53 -6.19 1.54 -2.22
CA PHE A 53 -6.44 0.35 -1.40
C PHE A 53 -7.17 0.71 -0.10
N CYS A 54 -6.77 1.80 0.57
CA CYS A 54 -7.49 2.28 1.76
C CYS A 54 -8.95 2.64 1.47
N LYS A 55 -9.24 3.23 0.30
CA LYS A 55 -10.60 3.63 -0.10
C LYS A 55 -11.55 2.44 -0.28
N LEU A 56 -11.04 1.20 -0.36
CA LEU A 56 -11.84 -0.01 -0.46
C LEU A 56 -12.52 -0.37 0.86
N PHE A 57 -11.89 -0.08 1.98
CA PHE A 57 -12.43 -0.51 3.27
C PHE A 57 -13.76 0.19 3.56
N PRO A 58 -14.72 -0.54 4.17
CA PRO A 58 -15.98 0.05 4.59
C PRO A 58 -15.76 1.26 5.48
N LYS A 59 -16.45 2.35 5.14
CA LYS A 59 -16.48 3.56 5.96
C LYS A 59 -17.68 3.51 6.88
N ASP A 60 -17.51 3.94 8.13
CA ASP A 60 -18.65 4.16 9.02
C ASP A 60 -19.45 5.42 8.65
N GLU A 61 -20.50 5.72 9.41
CA GLU A 61 -21.33 6.93 9.25
C GLU A 61 -20.55 8.24 9.37
N LYS A 62 -19.41 8.22 10.08
CA LYS A 62 -18.49 9.35 10.21
C LYS A 62 -17.44 9.36 9.10
N GLY A 63 -17.48 8.42 8.15
CA GLY A 63 -16.54 8.30 7.05
C GLY A 63 -15.18 7.71 7.42
N ILE A 64 -15.07 7.09 8.61
CA ILE A 64 -13.83 6.51 9.13
C ILE A 64 -13.66 5.12 8.55
N ILE A 65 -12.45 4.84 8.04
CA ILE A 65 -12.02 3.51 7.62
C ILE A 65 -11.47 2.77 8.85
N HIS A 66 -12.12 1.69 9.24
CA HIS A 66 -11.68 0.87 10.37
C HIS A 66 -10.81 -0.27 9.85
N LEU A 67 -9.52 -0.20 10.14
CA LEU A 67 -8.54 -1.21 9.79
C LEU A 67 -8.45 -2.24 10.90
N ILE A 68 -8.36 -3.51 10.52
CA ILE A 68 -8.20 -4.63 11.45
C ILE A 68 -6.77 -4.76 11.99
N THR A 69 -5.81 -4.15 11.31
CA THR A 69 -4.40 -4.16 11.70
C THR A 69 -4.15 -3.24 12.88
N GLU A 70 -3.22 -3.63 13.75
CA GLU A 70 -2.80 -2.82 14.88
C GLU A 70 -1.83 -1.72 14.40
N GLY A 71 -1.95 -0.52 14.97
CA GLY A 71 -1.13 0.64 14.62
C GLY A 71 0.19 0.72 15.37
N LYS A 72 0.59 -0.32 16.12
CA LYS A 72 1.72 -0.27 17.07
C LYS A 72 3.03 0.14 16.42
N ASP A 73 3.31 -0.44 15.25
CA ASP A 73 4.48 -0.09 14.47
C ASP A 73 4.46 1.34 13.94
N LEU A 74 3.28 1.92 13.71
CA LEU A 74 3.14 3.32 13.32
C LEU A 74 3.32 4.27 14.51
N VAL A 75 2.75 3.92 15.67
CA VAL A 75 2.82 4.75 16.90
C VAL A 75 4.26 5.08 17.26
N LYS A 76 5.21 4.14 17.05
CA LYS A 76 6.62 4.36 17.39
C LYS A 76 7.26 5.50 16.59
N HIS A 77 6.70 5.84 15.43
CA HIS A 77 7.16 6.94 14.58
C HIS A 77 6.50 8.28 14.94
N ILE A 78 5.39 8.26 15.69
CA ILE A 78 4.72 9.50 16.09
C ILE A 78 5.56 10.22 17.14
N ILE A 79 5.98 11.44 16.81
CA ILE A 79 6.66 12.31 17.74
C ILE A 79 5.59 12.97 18.63
N VAL A 80 5.57 12.57 19.89
CA VAL A 80 4.67 13.13 20.91
C VAL A 80 5.24 14.47 21.38
N GLU A 81 4.36 15.42 21.72
CA GLU A 81 4.71 16.74 22.31
C GLU A 81 5.47 17.72 21.39
N THR A 82 5.83 17.36 20.15
CA THR A 82 6.32 18.33 19.15
C THR A 82 5.84 18.00 17.74
N ILE A 83 5.55 19.03 16.95
CA ILE A 83 5.33 18.92 15.51
C ILE A 83 6.70 19.08 14.81
N PRO A 84 7.12 18.12 13.96
CA PRO A 84 8.33 18.25 13.14
C PRO A 84 8.40 19.60 12.40
N LYS A 85 9.60 20.20 12.34
CA LYS A 85 9.78 21.51 11.69
C LYS A 85 9.54 21.51 10.19
N SER A 86 9.56 20.34 9.56
CA SER A 86 9.28 20.17 8.14
C SER A 86 7.80 20.42 7.79
N ILE A 87 6.90 20.35 8.79
CA ILE A 87 5.46 20.64 8.71
C ILE A 87 5.18 22.17 8.75
N TYR A 88 6.18 23.02 8.45
CA TYR A 88 6.03 24.49 8.47
C TYR A 88 6.01 25.16 7.09
N ASP A 89 6.15 24.41 5.99
CA ASP A 89 5.94 24.94 4.62
C ASP A 89 4.45 24.90 4.25
N ASP A 90 3.97 25.85 3.41
CA ASP A 90 2.57 26.34 3.27
C ASP A 90 1.41 25.32 3.37
N ASP A 91 1.60 24.06 3.00
CA ASP A 91 0.70 22.93 3.24
C ASP A 91 1.53 21.72 3.70
N SER A 92 1.05 20.99 4.72
CA SER A 92 1.64 19.70 5.10
C SER A 92 0.87 18.56 4.45
N TYR A 93 1.62 17.64 3.87
CA TYR A 93 1.09 16.47 3.17
C TYR A 93 1.37 15.21 3.98
N GLU A 94 0.49 14.21 3.85
CA GLU A 94 0.72 12.83 4.30
C GLU A 94 1.17 12.74 5.78
N LEU A 95 0.31 13.19 6.70
CA LEU A 95 0.59 13.20 8.13
C LEU A 95 -0.06 12.04 8.85
N LEU A 96 0.68 11.43 9.78
CA LEU A 96 0.12 10.55 10.80
C LEU A 96 -0.08 11.30 12.11
N LEU A 97 -1.32 11.41 12.56
CA LEU A 97 -1.72 12.18 13.75
C LEU A 97 -2.20 11.26 14.87
N ASN A 98 -1.67 11.43 16.07
CA ASN A 98 -2.26 10.88 17.29
C ASN A 98 -3.21 11.92 17.89
N VAL A 99 -4.50 11.63 17.98
CA VAL A 99 -5.50 12.58 18.49
C VAL A 99 -6.09 12.18 19.83
N SER A 100 -6.51 13.18 20.60
CA SER A 100 -7.04 13.01 21.95
C SER A 100 -8.40 12.32 22.03
N SER A 101 -9.22 12.40 20.98
CA SER A 101 -10.54 11.77 20.92
C SER A 101 -11.07 11.62 19.50
N GLU A 102 -12.12 10.81 19.33
CA GLU A 102 -12.82 10.68 18.04
C GLU A 102 -13.55 11.95 17.60
N GLU A 103 -13.90 12.87 18.51
CA GLU A 103 -14.56 14.12 18.11
C GLU A 103 -13.65 14.99 17.23
N VAL A 104 -12.33 14.88 17.44
CA VAL A 104 -11.28 15.58 16.68
C VAL A 104 -11.32 15.20 15.20
N ILE A 105 -11.69 13.95 14.88
CA ILE A 105 -11.82 13.46 13.49
C ILE A 105 -12.74 14.33 12.66
N THR A 106 -13.87 14.75 13.24
CA THR A 106 -14.88 15.52 12.51
C THR A 106 -14.34 16.89 12.08
N LYS A 107 -13.34 17.42 12.80
CA LYS A 107 -12.66 18.68 12.46
C LYS A 107 -11.61 18.52 11.36
N LEU A 108 -11.01 17.33 11.25
CA LEU A 108 -10.00 16.99 10.25
C LEU A 108 -10.62 16.47 8.95
N LYS A 109 -11.91 16.13 8.96
CA LYS A 109 -12.60 15.56 7.80
C LYS A 109 -12.84 16.61 6.70
N THR A 110 -11.95 16.61 5.71
CA THR A 110 -12.18 17.25 4.40
C THR A 110 -12.59 16.18 3.37
N SER A 111 -12.92 16.57 2.14
CA SER A 111 -13.26 15.61 1.07
C SER A 111 -12.08 14.70 0.68
N ASP A 112 -10.86 15.18 0.92
CA ASP A 112 -9.65 14.59 0.36
C ASP A 112 -8.92 13.74 1.42
N ASN A 113 -9.21 13.94 2.70
CA ASN A 113 -8.53 13.24 3.79
C ASN A 113 -9.02 11.79 3.99
N LEU A 114 -8.07 10.86 4.09
CA LEU A 114 -8.31 9.45 4.43
C LEU A 114 -8.24 9.21 5.93
N VAL A 115 -9.36 9.36 6.65
CA VAL A 115 -9.38 9.06 8.09
C VAL A 115 -9.35 7.54 8.32
N LEU A 116 -8.17 7.02 8.66
CA LEU A 116 -7.95 5.64 9.07
C LEU A 116 -8.09 5.49 10.60
N ARG A 117 -8.52 4.33 11.06
CA ARG A 117 -8.49 3.93 12.48
C ARG A 117 -7.94 2.51 12.59
N PHE A 118 -6.86 2.36 13.32
CA PHE A 118 -6.23 1.07 13.58
C PHE A 118 -6.87 0.33 14.76
N ALA A 119 -6.79 -1.00 14.75
CA ALA A 119 -7.31 -1.84 15.82
C ALA A 119 -6.46 -1.68 17.10
N GLY A 120 -7.12 -1.70 18.27
CA GLY A 120 -6.46 -1.82 19.58
C GLY A 120 -5.72 -0.57 20.09
N GLU A 121 -5.53 0.47 19.28
CA GLU A 121 -4.69 1.64 19.59
C GLU A 121 -5.51 2.94 19.86
N PRO A 122 -4.92 3.99 20.46
CA PRO A 122 -5.50 5.34 20.47
C PRO A 122 -5.80 5.82 19.04
N VAL A 123 -6.64 6.85 18.90
CA VAL A 123 -7.10 7.32 17.59
C VAL A 123 -5.92 7.90 16.81
N ILE A 124 -5.36 7.09 15.90
CA ILE A 124 -4.31 7.48 14.96
C ILE A 124 -4.94 7.66 13.60
N ILE A 125 -4.67 8.79 12.96
CA ILE A 125 -5.31 9.19 11.71
C ILE A 125 -4.23 9.52 10.69
N TYR A 126 -4.32 8.95 9.50
CA TYR A 126 -3.57 9.44 8.34
C TYR A 126 -4.34 10.61 7.71
N VAL A 127 -3.64 11.67 7.34
CA VAL A 127 -4.27 12.86 6.78
C VAL A 127 -3.42 13.38 5.64
N ASP A 128 -3.95 13.26 4.42
CA ASP A 128 -3.26 13.68 3.20
C ASP A 128 -3.11 15.21 3.13
N LYS A 129 -4.16 16.00 3.44
CA LYS A 129 -4.07 17.46 3.31
C LYS A 129 -4.77 18.24 4.42
N VAL A 130 -3.98 18.86 5.30
CA VAL A 130 -4.47 19.81 6.31
C VAL A 130 -3.55 21.03 6.41
N SER A 131 -4.17 22.20 6.56
CA SER A 131 -3.41 23.44 6.72
C SER A 131 -2.62 23.47 8.03
N ASN A 132 -1.43 24.05 7.99
CA ASN A 132 -0.57 24.20 9.17
C ASN A 132 -1.25 24.99 10.29
N GLU A 133 -2.10 25.97 9.96
CA GLU A 133 -2.88 26.71 10.95
C GLU A 133 -3.80 25.78 11.75
N THR A 134 -4.48 24.86 11.06
CA THR A 134 -5.36 23.87 11.70
C THR A 134 -4.55 22.94 12.60
N ILE A 135 -3.45 22.37 12.10
CA ILE A 135 -2.58 21.48 12.90
C ILE A 135 -2.03 22.20 14.13
N ASN A 136 -1.47 23.41 13.98
CA ASN A 136 -0.90 24.16 15.09
C ASN A 136 -1.96 24.58 16.13
N SER A 137 -3.15 24.96 15.67
CA SER A 137 -4.28 25.31 16.53
C SER A 137 -4.72 24.10 17.37
N MET A 138 -4.91 22.96 16.72
CA MET A 138 -5.35 21.71 17.35
C MET A 138 -4.28 21.10 18.25
N PHE A 139 -3.01 21.29 17.92
CA PHE A 139 -1.90 20.90 18.80
C PHE A 139 -1.85 21.79 20.05
N SER A 140 -2.01 23.10 19.89
CA SER A 140 -2.01 24.06 21.00
C SER A 140 -3.20 23.87 21.95
N SER A 141 -4.34 23.40 21.44
CA SER A 141 -5.52 23.07 22.25
C SER A 141 -5.45 21.69 22.92
N GLY A 142 -4.42 20.88 22.62
CA GLY A 142 -4.26 19.51 23.12
C GLY A 142 -5.14 18.48 22.40
N GLU A 143 -5.70 18.84 21.25
CA GLU A 143 -6.52 17.93 20.44
C GLU A 143 -5.68 16.95 19.63
N ILE A 144 -4.52 17.40 19.14
CA ILE A 144 -3.46 16.56 18.56
C ILE A 144 -2.38 16.34 19.64
N LEU A 145 -2.10 15.08 19.94
CA LEU A 145 -1.12 14.65 20.95
C LEU A 145 0.28 14.43 20.35
N GLY A 146 0.35 14.13 19.06
CA GLY A 146 1.60 13.94 18.32
C GLY A 146 1.36 13.86 16.82
N ALA A 147 2.41 14.12 16.04
CA ALA A 147 2.36 14.08 14.58
C ALA A 147 3.70 13.65 14.00
N THR A 148 3.66 13.00 12.83
CA THR A 148 4.84 12.80 11.98
C THR A 148 4.42 12.88 10.52
N GLU A 149 5.35 13.31 9.66
CA GLU A 149 5.27 13.02 8.23
C GLU A 149 5.35 11.51 8.03
N PHE A 150 4.52 11.00 7.14
CA PHE A 150 4.38 9.56 6.92
C PHE A 150 3.84 9.29 5.53
N GLU A 151 4.70 8.80 4.64
CA GLU A 151 4.30 8.44 3.29
C GLU A 151 3.68 7.04 3.29
N LEU A 152 2.35 6.96 3.15
CA LEU A 152 1.62 5.69 3.32
C LEU A 152 2.02 4.65 2.27
N TRP A 153 2.34 5.10 1.05
CA TRP A 153 2.77 4.24 -0.05
C TRP A 153 4.12 3.55 0.22
N MET A 154 4.98 4.12 1.07
CA MET A 154 6.24 3.49 1.49
C MET A 154 6.05 2.40 2.56
N HIS A 155 4.87 2.32 3.16
CA HIS A 155 4.61 1.47 4.33
C HIS A 155 3.30 0.68 4.24
N PRO A 156 3.04 -0.07 3.15
CA PRO A 156 1.81 -0.84 2.99
C PRO A 156 1.65 -1.93 4.06
N ASN A 157 2.74 -2.38 4.68
CA ASN A 157 2.70 -3.32 5.81
C ASN A 157 1.95 -2.78 7.03
N CYS A 158 1.91 -1.47 7.20
CA CYS A 158 1.11 -0.86 8.26
C CYS A 158 -0.39 -1.06 8.02
N LEU A 159 -0.83 -1.31 6.79
CA LEU A 159 -2.22 -1.61 6.43
C LEU A 159 -2.54 -3.12 6.44
N GLY A 160 -1.59 -3.95 6.90
CA GLY A 160 -1.74 -5.39 6.91
C GLY A 160 -1.28 -6.07 5.62
N LEU A 161 -0.67 -5.36 4.67
CA LEU A 161 -0.21 -5.92 3.40
C LEU A 161 1.22 -6.45 3.49
N PHE A 162 1.50 -7.59 2.87
CA PHE A 162 2.89 -7.93 2.55
C PHE A 162 3.40 -7.01 1.43
N PHE A 163 4.65 -6.58 1.51
CA PHE A 163 5.26 -5.74 0.48
C PHE A 163 6.38 -6.47 -0.24
N TYR A 164 6.30 -6.49 -1.56
CA TYR A 164 7.31 -7.03 -2.45
C TYR A 164 7.73 -5.96 -3.44
N ASP A 165 9.03 -5.83 -3.67
CA ASP A 165 9.59 -4.82 -4.56
C ASP A 165 10.46 -5.48 -5.63
N ASN A 166 10.43 -4.90 -6.83
CA ASN A 166 11.36 -5.19 -7.91
C ASN A 166 12.12 -3.91 -8.25
N TYR A 167 13.30 -3.76 -7.64
CA TYR A 167 14.16 -2.59 -7.85
C TYR A 167 14.82 -2.48 -9.23
N ALA A 168 14.50 -3.37 -10.19
CA ALA A 168 15.20 -3.45 -11.45
C ALA A 168 14.32 -3.10 -12.65
N GLN A 169 14.98 -2.63 -13.71
CA GLN A 169 14.38 -2.43 -15.03
C GLN A 169 14.35 -3.72 -15.86
N VAL A 170 14.38 -4.89 -15.22
CA VAL A 170 14.37 -6.21 -15.84
C VAL A 170 13.54 -7.20 -15.01
N PRO A 171 12.96 -8.26 -15.61
CA PRO A 171 12.10 -9.21 -14.91
C PRO A 171 12.90 -10.19 -14.03
N ILE A 172 13.43 -9.66 -12.93
CA ILE A 172 14.05 -10.42 -11.84
C ILE A 172 13.00 -10.79 -10.78
N PRO A 173 13.32 -11.66 -9.81
CA PRO A 173 12.43 -11.91 -8.69
C PRO A 173 12.16 -10.66 -7.86
N TYR A 174 10.98 -10.60 -7.26
CA TYR A 174 10.61 -9.61 -6.27
C TYR A 174 11.15 -10.02 -4.89
N GLU A 175 11.65 -9.05 -4.14
CA GLU A 175 12.14 -9.23 -2.77
C GLU A 175 11.11 -8.69 -1.78
N ARG A 176 10.90 -9.39 -0.67
CA ARG A 176 9.96 -8.98 0.36
C ARG A 176 10.57 -7.91 1.26
N GLU A 177 10.17 -6.66 1.05
CA GLU A 177 10.66 -5.50 1.79
C GLU A 177 9.98 -5.33 3.16
N ALA A 178 8.71 -5.72 3.29
CA ALA A 178 7.99 -5.55 4.54
C ALA A 178 6.99 -6.67 4.86
N VAL A 179 6.85 -6.93 6.16
CA VAL A 179 5.92 -7.91 6.73
C VAL A 179 4.95 -7.19 7.65
N PRO A 180 3.63 -7.38 7.49
CA PRO A 180 2.64 -6.81 8.40
C PRO A 180 2.64 -7.56 9.73
N GLU A 181 2.53 -6.84 10.84
CA GLU A 181 2.35 -7.46 12.17
C GLU A 181 1.01 -8.22 12.25
N THR A 182 -0.05 -7.62 11.71
CA THR A 182 -1.37 -8.23 11.56
C THR A 182 -1.74 -8.26 10.09
N PRO A 183 -1.52 -9.39 9.38
CA PRO A 183 -1.86 -9.51 7.98
C PRO A 183 -3.35 -9.34 7.72
N VAL A 184 -3.72 -8.52 6.73
CA VAL A 184 -5.09 -8.46 6.24
C VAL A 184 -5.39 -9.73 5.44
N LYS A 185 -6.51 -10.38 5.74
CA LYS A 185 -6.99 -11.51 4.95
C LYS A 185 -7.89 -11.01 3.84
N VAL A 186 -7.88 -11.73 2.72
CA VAL A 186 -8.81 -11.45 1.61
C VAL A 186 -10.27 -11.45 2.09
N GLU A 187 -10.63 -12.33 3.03
CA GLU A 187 -11.98 -12.43 3.59
C GLU A 187 -12.41 -11.21 4.44
N ASP A 188 -11.44 -10.40 4.89
CA ASP A 188 -11.70 -9.15 5.60
C ASP A 188 -12.06 -7.98 4.66
N LEU A 189 -11.84 -8.15 3.34
CA LEU A 189 -12.09 -7.13 2.33
C LEU A 189 -13.55 -7.19 1.81
N PRO A 190 -14.07 -6.11 1.20
CA PRO A 190 -15.38 -6.13 0.56
C PRO A 190 -15.51 -7.20 -0.53
N GLU A 191 -16.71 -7.79 -0.70
CA GLU A 191 -16.95 -8.91 -1.61
C GLU A 191 -16.49 -8.65 -3.05
N ASN A 192 -16.68 -7.45 -3.59
CA ASN A 192 -16.22 -7.09 -4.93
C ASN A 192 -14.68 -7.17 -5.05
N ILE A 193 -13.95 -6.87 -3.98
CA ILE A 193 -12.49 -6.97 -3.94
C ILE A 193 -12.06 -8.42 -3.74
N GLN A 194 -12.76 -9.19 -2.92
CA GLN A 194 -12.53 -10.64 -2.81
C GLN A 194 -12.64 -11.32 -4.17
N GLN A 195 -13.70 -10.99 -4.92
CA GLN A 195 -13.91 -11.51 -6.27
C GLN A 195 -12.79 -11.09 -7.22
N ALA A 196 -12.34 -9.84 -7.18
CA ALA A 196 -11.25 -9.35 -8.01
C ALA A 196 -9.91 -10.07 -7.68
N LEU A 197 -9.58 -10.19 -6.38
CA LEU A 197 -8.36 -10.85 -5.90
C LEU A 197 -8.38 -12.37 -6.08
N SER A 198 -9.55 -13.00 -6.21
CA SER A 198 -9.65 -14.45 -6.40
C SER A 198 -8.90 -14.96 -7.65
N LYS A 199 -8.71 -14.09 -8.64
CA LYS A 199 -7.95 -14.37 -9.86
C LYS A 199 -6.44 -14.18 -9.70
N SER A 200 -6.04 -13.41 -8.69
CA SER A 200 -4.65 -13.12 -8.35
C SER A 200 -4.23 -13.92 -7.12
N ARG A 201 -4.12 -15.24 -7.27
CA ARG A 201 -3.88 -16.15 -6.15
C ARG A 201 -2.69 -17.06 -6.42
N PHE A 202 -1.77 -17.10 -5.45
CA PHE A 202 -0.70 -18.09 -5.41
C PHE A 202 -1.10 -19.27 -4.54
N GLU A 203 -1.36 -20.42 -5.17
CA GLU A 203 -1.86 -21.61 -4.45
C GLU A 203 -0.83 -22.29 -3.53
N LYS A 204 0.46 -22.04 -3.77
CA LYS A 204 1.56 -22.73 -3.07
C LYS A 204 2.49 -21.79 -2.31
N ILE A 205 2.38 -20.48 -2.51
CA ILE A 205 3.22 -19.49 -1.86
C ILE A 205 2.55 -19.07 -0.56
N ARG A 206 3.35 -18.87 0.49
CA ARG A 206 2.94 -18.18 1.72
C ARG A 206 3.85 -16.99 1.91
N PHE A 207 3.30 -15.78 1.92
CA PHE A 207 4.09 -14.55 1.99
C PHE A 207 4.88 -14.43 3.31
N ALA A 208 4.34 -15.00 4.39
CA ALA A 208 5.05 -15.08 5.67
C ALA A 208 6.37 -15.87 5.59
N GLU A 209 6.42 -16.89 4.72
CA GLU A 209 7.53 -17.85 4.61
C GLU A 209 8.41 -17.62 3.36
N THR A 210 7.96 -16.80 2.41
CA THR A 210 8.58 -16.66 1.09
C THR A 210 9.14 -15.26 0.91
N GLU A 211 10.45 -15.11 1.04
CA GLU A 211 11.14 -13.81 0.91
C GLU A 211 11.34 -13.39 -0.55
N ILE A 212 11.48 -14.34 -1.46
CA ILE A 212 11.74 -14.09 -2.88
C ILE A 212 10.62 -14.75 -3.70
N ILE A 213 9.97 -13.97 -4.57
CA ILE A 213 8.92 -14.47 -5.46
C ILE A 213 9.26 -14.09 -6.89
N GLN A 214 9.28 -15.05 -7.81
CA GLN A 214 9.31 -14.76 -9.23
C GLN A 214 7.97 -15.15 -9.87
N PRO A 215 7.07 -14.18 -10.16
CA PRO A 215 5.71 -14.49 -10.64
C PRO A 215 5.65 -15.41 -11.87
N ILE A 216 6.62 -15.28 -12.79
CA ILE A 216 6.73 -16.13 -13.99
C ILE A 216 6.82 -17.62 -13.65
N GLU A 217 7.34 -18.00 -12.47
CA GLU A 217 7.43 -19.40 -12.04
C GLU A 217 6.07 -20.00 -11.63
N HIS A 218 5.03 -19.17 -11.55
CA HIS A 218 3.75 -19.51 -10.94
C HIS A 218 2.55 -19.22 -11.83
N THR A 219 2.67 -18.29 -12.78
CA THR A 219 1.59 -17.87 -13.68
C THR A 219 2.15 -17.21 -14.94
N LEU A 220 1.30 -17.07 -15.95
CA LEU A 220 1.59 -16.22 -17.11
C LEU A 220 1.71 -14.76 -16.67
N CYS A 221 2.76 -14.10 -17.14
CA CYS A 221 3.07 -12.70 -16.85
C CYS A 221 3.39 -11.94 -18.12
N ALA A 222 3.06 -10.66 -18.11
CA ALA A 222 3.64 -9.67 -19.00
C ALA A 222 4.94 -9.13 -18.40
N THR A 223 5.90 -8.85 -19.26
CA THR A 223 7.14 -8.14 -18.93
C THR A 223 7.35 -7.03 -19.95
N TRP A 224 8.08 -5.98 -19.60
CA TRP A 224 8.32 -4.87 -20.52
C TRP A 224 9.10 -5.29 -21.79
N ASP A 225 10.05 -6.22 -21.65
CA ASP A 225 10.89 -6.67 -22.76
C ASP A 225 10.43 -8.03 -23.31
N ASP A 226 9.93 -8.05 -24.55
CA ASP A 226 9.53 -9.25 -25.29
C ASP A 226 10.72 -10.14 -25.71
N ASN A 227 11.95 -9.80 -25.31
CA ASN A 227 13.14 -10.62 -25.56
C ASN A 227 13.09 -12.01 -24.87
N GLY A 228 12.06 -12.27 -24.05
CA GLY A 228 11.82 -13.56 -23.42
C GLY A 228 12.80 -13.88 -22.29
N PHE A 229 13.58 -12.90 -21.84
CA PHE A 229 14.55 -13.04 -20.77
C PHE A 229 13.89 -12.81 -19.41
N TRP A 230 14.29 -13.59 -18.40
CA TRP A 230 13.95 -13.36 -16.99
C TRP A 230 14.91 -14.11 -16.08
N VAL A 231 14.95 -13.76 -14.79
CA VAL A 231 15.78 -14.44 -13.78
C VAL A 231 14.88 -15.21 -12.83
N ASP A 232 15.18 -16.48 -12.60
CA ASP A 232 14.40 -17.31 -11.67
C ASP A 232 14.68 -16.99 -10.20
N SER A 233 13.88 -17.52 -9.28
CA SER A 233 14.06 -17.31 -7.82
C SER A 233 15.39 -17.83 -7.28
N GLN A 234 16.15 -18.60 -8.07
CA GLN A 234 17.48 -19.11 -7.73
C GLN A 234 18.61 -18.28 -8.35
N GLY A 235 18.28 -17.18 -9.04
CA GLY A 235 19.24 -16.28 -9.67
C GLY A 235 19.77 -16.75 -11.03
N ASN A 236 19.09 -17.71 -11.70
CA ASN A 236 19.52 -18.17 -13.02
C ASN A 236 18.76 -17.46 -14.14
N ASP A 237 19.50 -17.08 -15.18
CA ASP A 237 18.94 -16.57 -16.43
C ASP A 237 18.09 -17.64 -17.14
N ARG A 238 16.90 -17.23 -17.58
CA ARG A 238 15.94 -18.04 -18.31
C ARG A 238 15.56 -17.39 -19.64
N LYS A 239 15.06 -18.21 -20.56
CA LYS A 239 14.56 -17.79 -21.87
C LYS A 239 13.21 -18.43 -22.16
N GLY A 240 12.29 -17.64 -22.70
CA GLY A 240 10.92 -18.02 -23.00
C GLY A 240 10.03 -17.91 -21.75
N PHE A 241 8.74 -17.69 -22.00
CA PHE A 241 7.69 -17.59 -20.97
C PHE A 241 6.84 -18.87 -20.87
N ASP A 242 7.33 -19.98 -21.43
CA ASP A 242 6.64 -21.29 -21.45
C ASP A 242 6.68 -22.00 -20.08
N VAL A 243 6.42 -21.28 -19.00
CA VAL A 243 6.47 -21.81 -17.63
C VAL A 243 5.05 -21.95 -17.09
N LEU A 244 4.35 -23.00 -17.53
CA LEU A 244 3.24 -23.66 -16.82
C LEU A 244 3.12 -25.12 -17.30
#